data_AF-L9WMU8-F1
#
_entry.id   AF-L9WMU8-F1
#
_cell.length_a   1.000
_cell.length_b   1.000
_cell.length_c   1.000
_cell.angle_alpha   90.00
_cell.angle_beta   90.00
_cell.angle_gamma   90.00
#
_symmetry.space_group_name_H-M   'P 1'
#
loop_
_entity.id
_entity.type
_entity.pdbx_description
1 polymer ?
#
loop_
_entity_poly.entity_id
_entity_poly.type
_entity_poly.pdbx_seq_one_letter_code
_entity_poly.pdbx_strand_id
1 'polypeptide(L)'
;RQRFVYDYFDWEYPEVVHWGHVQLDDYDVKVSTSTIAELIDDGELDGWDDPRAPTIKSLRRRGIRGEAIVEAMVGLGTSTSDVDLAMSTVYANNRDLIDEETDRRFFVRDGDQIPISGDHPNEANPPLHPNHEERGVREIPVGDSVVLEPEDVPEEDERIWLKGIGCFRVTDGALEYTGDDLAVVREGEVDVIHWAPAKEGVAVRMRTPDGDVRGHAEPAVGGLEADEMVQFERVGFARIDNAAQSATDDSSGGRSRDRHEADDGTEETVVYYAHP
;
A
#
# COMPACT_ATOMS: atom_id res chain seq x y z
N ARG A 1 -33.00 -33.20 5.74
CA ARG A 1 -34.07 -32.19 5.92
C ARG A 1 -34.56 -31.64 4.58
N GLN A 2 -33.67 -31.19 3.68
CA GLN A 2 -34.06 -30.71 2.35
C GLN A 2 -34.77 -31.79 1.51
N ARG A 3 -34.22 -33.01 1.45
CA ARG A 3 -34.82 -34.13 0.68
C ARG A 3 -36.30 -34.39 1.01
N PHE A 4 -36.66 -34.34 2.30
CA PHE A 4 -38.05 -34.48 2.74
C PHE A 4 -38.99 -33.42 2.13
N VAL A 5 -38.53 -32.18 1.96
CA VAL A 5 -39.33 -31.11 1.34
C VAL A 5 -39.51 -31.38 -0.15
N TYR A 6 -38.46 -31.80 -0.86
CA TYR A 6 -38.53 -32.13 -2.28
C TYR A 6 -39.47 -33.33 -2.52
N ASP A 7 -39.35 -34.38 -1.70
CA ASP A 7 -40.22 -35.55 -1.76
C ASP A 7 -41.70 -35.18 -1.49
N TYR A 8 -41.96 -34.26 -0.55
CA TYR A 8 -43.32 -33.82 -0.22
C TYR A 8 -44.01 -33.06 -1.37
N PHE A 9 -43.24 -32.31 -2.15
CA PHE A 9 -43.76 -31.54 -3.29
C PHE A 9 -43.59 -32.24 -4.64
N ASP A 10 -43.17 -33.52 -4.65
CA ASP A 10 -42.84 -34.28 -5.87
C ASP A 10 -41.85 -33.54 -6.80
N TRP A 11 -40.85 -32.87 -6.21
CA TRP A 11 -39.80 -32.17 -6.94
C TRP A 11 -38.58 -33.06 -7.18
N GLU A 12 -37.92 -32.86 -8.33
CA GLU A 12 -36.64 -33.50 -8.62
C GLU A 12 -35.55 -32.94 -7.68
N TYR A 13 -34.89 -33.82 -6.93
CA TYR A 13 -33.82 -33.41 -6.02
C TYR A 13 -32.53 -33.13 -6.82
N PRO A 14 -31.95 -31.93 -6.73
CA PRO A 14 -30.76 -31.59 -7.50
C PRO A 14 -29.54 -32.40 -7.03
N GLU A 15 -28.54 -32.50 -7.91
CA GLU A 15 -27.22 -32.93 -7.49
C GLU A 15 -26.61 -31.88 -6.56
N VAL A 16 -26.15 -32.32 -5.38
CA VAL A 16 -25.54 -31.45 -4.38
C VAL A 16 -24.10 -31.86 -4.19
N VAL A 17 -23.20 -30.93 -4.50
CA VAL A 17 -21.77 -31.05 -4.23
C VAL A 17 -21.45 -30.19 -3.02
N HIS A 18 -20.80 -30.80 -2.02
CA HIS A 18 -20.31 -30.09 -0.84
C HIS A 18 -18.80 -29.96 -0.93
N TRP A 19 -18.30 -28.79 -0.53
CA TRP A 19 -16.88 -28.51 -0.36
C TRP A 19 -16.63 -27.91 1.01
N GLY A 20 -15.40 -28.01 1.48
CA GLY A 20 -14.98 -27.42 2.75
C GLY A 20 -14.97 -25.90 2.68
N HIS A 21 -14.99 -25.27 3.85
CA HIS A 21 -14.93 -23.83 3.98
C HIS A 21 -13.55 -23.31 3.58
N VAL A 22 -13.55 -22.13 2.95
CA VAL A 22 -12.32 -21.35 2.72
C VAL A 22 -12.10 -20.45 3.93
N GLN A 23 -10.96 -20.59 4.56
CA GLN A 23 -10.53 -19.82 5.73
C GLN A 23 -9.49 -18.78 5.31
N LEU A 24 -9.37 -17.72 6.09
CA LEU A 24 -8.46 -16.59 5.88
C LEU A 24 -7.81 -16.28 7.21
N ASP A 25 -6.54 -16.65 7.35
CA ASP A 25 -5.79 -16.51 8.60
C ASP A 25 -4.91 -15.26 8.62
N ASP A 26 -4.71 -14.61 7.47
CA ASP A 26 -3.88 -13.40 7.32
C ASP A 26 -4.57 -12.11 7.83
N TYR A 27 -5.71 -12.22 8.54
CA TYR A 27 -6.43 -11.10 9.13
C TYR A 27 -6.77 -11.38 10.60
N ASP A 28 -6.62 -10.36 11.45
CA ASP A 28 -7.10 -10.41 12.84
C ASP A 28 -8.64 -10.43 12.94
N VAL A 29 -9.31 -9.82 11.95
CA VAL A 29 -10.77 -9.78 11.88
C VAL A 29 -11.29 -11.04 11.20
N LYS A 30 -12.17 -11.77 11.89
CA LYS A 30 -12.80 -12.98 11.35
C LYS A 30 -13.71 -12.67 10.16
N VAL A 31 -13.73 -13.57 9.18
CA VAL A 31 -14.69 -13.56 8.06
C VAL A 31 -16.10 -13.93 8.58
N SER A 32 -16.77 -12.96 9.19
CA SER A 32 -18.10 -13.08 9.80
C SER A 32 -18.83 -11.76 9.68
N THR A 33 -19.97 -11.75 8.98
CA THR A 33 -20.76 -10.53 8.75
C THR A 33 -21.23 -9.88 10.04
N SER A 34 -21.64 -10.67 11.04
CA SER A 34 -22.07 -10.13 12.33
C SER A 34 -20.89 -9.55 13.12
N THR A 35 -19.72 -10.19 13.06
CA THR A 35 -18.52 -9.71 13.76
C THR A 35 -18.01 -8.41 13.14
N ILE A 36 -17.96 -8.33 11.81
CA ILE A 36 -17.56 -7.10 11.12
C ILE A 36 -18.56 -5.97 11.39
N ALA A 37 -19.87 -6.26 11.38
CA ALA A 37 -20.89 -5.27 11.69
C ALA A 37 -20.77 -4.73 13.13
N GLU A 38 -20.53 -5.61 14.11
CA GLU A 38 -20.30 -5.21 15.51
C GLU A 38 -19.07 -4.30 15.65
N LEU A 39 -17.94 -4.66 15.00
CA LEU A 39 -16.74 -3.83 15.01
C LEU A 39 -16.95 -2.45 14.36
N ILE A 40 -17.77 -2.37 13.31
CA ILE A 40 -18.14 -1.09 12.68
C ILE A 40 -19.04 -0.28 13.63
N ASP A 41 -20.05 -0.91 14.25
CA ASP A 41 -20.97 -0.25 15.18
C ASP A 41 -20.24 0.30 16.43
N ASP A 42 -19.21 -0.42 16.88
CA ASP A 42 -18.34 -0.02 18.00
C ASP A 42 -17.30 1.03 17.60
N GLY A 43 -17.13 1.30 16.30
CA GLY A 43 -16.16 2.25 15.76
C GLY A 43 -14.71 1.75 15.74
N GLU A 44 -14.50 0.44 15.87
CA GLU A 44 -13.19 -0.21 15.73
C GLU A 44 -12.77 -0.32 14.25
N LEU A 45 -13.74 -0.40 13.34
CA LEU A 45 -13.57 -0.32 11.88
C LEU A 45 -14.33 0.89 11.32
N ASP A 46 -13.75 1.58 10.34
CA ASP A 46 -14.37 2.76 9.73
C ASP A 46 -15.57 2.41 8.84
N GLY A 47 -15.64 1.16 8.38
CA GLY A 47 -16.71 0.66 7.52
C GLY A 47 -16.39 -0.69 6.91
N TRP A 48 -17.24 -1.14 6.00
CA TRP A 48 -17.07 -2.43 5.30
C TRP A 48 -15.85 -2.46 4.38
N ASP A 49 -15.33 -1.31 3.98
CA ASP A 49 -14.17 -1.12 3.13
C ASP A 49 -12.90 -0.74 3.89
N ASP A 50 -12.94 -0.81 5.23
CA ASP A 50 -11.75 -0.67 6.05
C ASP A 50 -10.71 -1.74 5.67
N PRO A 51 -9.42 -1.38 5.47
CA PRO A 51 -8.39 -2.32 5.02
C PRO A 51 -8.17 -3.50 5.98
N ARG A 52 -8.53 -3.34 7.26
CA ARG A 52 -8.42 -4.38 8.31
C ARG A 52 -9.53 -5.42 8.21
N ALA A 53 -10.61 -5.13 7.46
CA ALA A 53 -11.71 -6.06 7.26
C ALA A 53 -11.44 -6.99 6.05
N PRO A 54 -11.61 -8.31 6.16
CA PRO A 54 -11.39 -9.27 5.06
C PRO A 54 -12.60 -9.30 4.09
N THR A 55 -13.04 -8.15 3.61
CA THR A 55 -14.20 -8.03 2.71
C THR A 55 -13.75 -7.77 1.28
N ILE A 56 -14.58 -8.14 0.31
CA ILE A 56 -14.34 -7.76 -1.09
C ILE A 56 -14.32 -6.23 -1.27
N LYS A 57 -15.09 -5.48 -0.47
CA LYS A 57 -15.10 -4.01 -0.53
C LYS A 57 -13.74 -3.43 -0.11
N SER A 58 -13.15 -3.97 0.96
CA SER A 58 -11.80 -3.64 1.45
C SER A 58 -10.72 -4.00 0.42
N LEU A 59 -10.71 -5.25 -0.08
CA LEU A 59 -9.75 -5.68 -1.11
C LEU A 59 -9.80 -4.78 -2.35
N ARG A 60 -11.01 -4.44 -2.82
CA ARG A 60 -11.20 -3.52 -3.94
C ARG A 60 -10.70 -2.11 -3.62
N ARG A 61 -10.99 -1.58 -2.43
CA ARG A 61 -10.53 -0.24 -2.00
C ARG A 61 -9.01 -0.19 -1.86
N ARG A 62 -8.37 -1.32 -1.57
CA ARG A 62 -6.92 -1.50 -1.58
C ARG A 62 -6.31 -1.64 -2.98
N GLY A 63 -7.11 -1.72 -4.04
CA GLY A 63 -6.61 -1.86 -5.41
C GLY A 63 -6.37 -3.31 -5.85
N ILE A 64 -6.89 -4.30 -5.12
CA ILE A 64 -6.80 -5.71 -5.52
C ILE A 64 -7.86 -5.99 -6.60
N ARG A 65 -7.39 -6.46 -7.76
CA ARG A 65 -8.21 -6.84 -8.92
C ARG A 65 -9.00 -8.11 -8.61
N GLY A 66 -10.25 -8.17 -9.08
CA GLY A 66 -11.12 -9.32 -8.85
C GLY A 66 -10.57 -10.61 -9.47
N GLU A 67 -9.90 -10.48 -10.63
CA GLU A 67 -9.20 -11.54 -11.35
C GLU A 67 -8.18 -12.25 -10.45
N ALA A 68 -7.38 -11.50 -9.68
CA ALA A 68 -6.38 -12.07 -8.78
C ALA A 68 -7.00 -13.00 -7.71
N ILE A 69 -8.16 -12.61 -7.18
CA ILE A 69 -8.92 -13.39 -6.19
C ILE A 69 -9.49 -14.65 -6.82
N VAL A 70 -10.07 -14.52 -8.02
CA VAL A 70 -10.64 -15.66 -8.76
C VAL A 70 -9.55 -16.67 -9.10
N GLU A 71 -8.40 -16.21 -9.60
CA GLU A 71 -7.26 -17.08 -9.91
C GLU A 71 -6.74 -17.83 -8.68
N ALA A 72 -6.65 -17.15 -7.54
CA ALA A 72 -6.25 -17.79 -6.29
C ALA A 72 -7.25 -18.87 -5.85
N MET A 73 -8.55 -18.59 -5.95
CA MET A 73 -9.62 -19.55 -5.64
C MET A 73 -9.63 -20.74 -6.61
N VAL A 74 -9.40 -20.51 -7.91
CA VAL A 74 -9.30 -21.59 -8.91
C VAL A 74 -8.08 -22.46 -8.63
N GLY A 75 -6.95 -21.86 -8.26
CA GLY A 75 -5.73 -22.56 -7.89
C GLY A 75 -5.88 -23.45 -6.65
N LEU A 76 -6.70 -23.03 -5.68
CA LEU A 76 -7.03 -23.80 -4.48
C LEU A 76 -7.82 -25.08 -4.82
N GLY A 77 -8.63 -25.02 -5.88
CA GLY A 77 -9.47 -26.12 -6.33
C GLY A 77 -10.64 -26.42 -5.39
N THR A 78 -11.29 -27.56 -5.61
CA THR A 78 -12.40 -28.01 -4.76
C THR A 78 -11.94 -29.17 -3.88
N SER A 79 -12.11 -29.00 -2.57
CA SER A 79 -11.81 -30.00 -1.56
C SER A 79 -13.03 -30.24 -0.68
N THR A 80 -13.16 -31.45 -0.13
CA THR A 80 -14.20 -31.77 0.86
C THR A 80 -13.78 -31.38 2.28
N SER A 81 -12.49 -31.10 2.50
CA SER A 81 -11.94 -30.56 3.74
C SER A 81 -11.84 -29.04 3.65
N ASP A 82 -11.89 -28.38 4.80
CA ASP A 82 -11.61 -26.94 4.91
C ASP A 82 -10.20 -26.63 4.41
N VAL A 83 -10.03 -25.44 3.83
CA VAL A 83 -8.80 -25.01 3.18
C VAL A 83 -8.51 -23.55 3.50
N ASP A 84 -7.24 -23.23 3.70
CA ASP A 84 -6.79 -21.87 3.97
C ASP A 84 -6.41 -21.17 2.66
N LEU A 85 -7.01 -20.01 2.40
CA LEU A 85 -6.61 -19.14 1.30
C LEU A 85 -5.47 -18.24 1.79
N ALA A 86 -4.27 -18.49 1.28
CA ALA A 86 -3.11 -17.64 1.53
C ALA A 86 -3.26 -16.31 0.76
N MET A 87 -3.27 -15.18 1.46
CA MET A 87 -3.34 -13.87 0.78
C MET A 87 -2.11 -13.59 -0.07
N SER A 88 -0.96 -14.20 0.27
CA SER A 88 0.25 -14.13 -0.56
C SER A 88 0.01 -14.61 -2.00
N THR A 89 -0.89 -15.59 -2.22
CA THR A 89 -1.28 -16.01 -3.59
C THR A 89 -2.12 -14.95 -4.28
N VAL A 90 -3.10 -14.37 -3.58
CA VAL A 90 -3.91 -13.26 -4.13
C VAL A 90 -3.01 -12.07 -4.48
N TYR A 91 -2.06 -11.74 -3.63
CA TYR A 91 -1.11 -10.63 -3.82
C TYR A 91 -0.14 -10.89 -4.98
N ALA A 92 0.36 -12.11 -5.13
CA ALA A 92 1.19 -12.49 -6.27
C ALA A 92 0.43 -12.34 -7.59
N ASN A 93 -0.78 -12.91 -7.67
CA ASN A 93 -1.62 -12.76 -8.87
C ASN A 93 -1.95 -11.29 -9.14
N ASN A 94 -2.21 -10.49 -8.11
CA ASN A 94 -2.50 -9.08 -8.28
C ASN A 94 -1.29 -8.30 -8.81
N ARG A 95 -0.09 -8.59 -8.28
CA ARG A 95 1.17 -8.00 -8.75
C ARG A 95 1.37 -8.27 -10.24
N ASP A 96 1.16 -9.49 -10.70
CA ASP A 96 1.30 -9.86 -12.11
C ASP A 96 0.35 -9.08 -13.03
N LEU A 97 -0.79 -8.61 -12.50
CA LEU A 97 -1.75 -7.80 -13.25
C LEU A 97 -1.41 -6.31 -13.29
N ILE A 98 -0.78 -5.77 -12.24
CA ILE A 98 -0.63 -4.31 -12.07
C ILE A 98 0.81 -3.81 -12.21
N ASP A 99 1.84 -4.67 -12.09
CA ASP A 99 3.23 -4.23 -12.02
C ASP A 99 3.67 -3.42 -13.25
N GLU A 100 3.36 -3.93 -14.46
CA GLU A 100 3.72 -3.33 -15.74
C GLU A 100 3.02 -1.98 -16.00
N GLU A 101 1.86 -1.77 -15.39
CA GLU A 101 1.06 -0.55 -15.58
C GLU A 101 1.32 0.54 -14.53
N THR A 102 1.92 0.19 -13.39
CA THR A 102 2.00 1.04 -12.19
C THR A 102 3.30 1.84 -12.12
N ASP A 103 3.23 3.15 -11.95
CA ASP A 103 4.44 3.97 -11.78
C ASP A 103 5.05 3.84 -10.38
N ARG A 104 6.38 4.00 -10.31
CA ARG A 104 7.16 3.95 -9.07
C ARG A 104 7.24 5.32 -8.44
N ARG A 105 7.09 5.40 -7.13
CA ARG A 105 7.21 6.63 -6.34
C ARG A 105 7.98 6.36 -5.06
N PHE A 106 8.49 7.41 -4.41
CA PHE A 106 9.05 7.31 -3.07
C PHE A 106 8.02 7.69 -2.01
N PHE A 107 7.99 6.90 -0.94
CA PHE A 107 7.27 7.16 0.30
C PHE A 107 8.11 6.62 1.43
N VAL A 108 8.40 7.47 2.40
CA VAL A 108 9.27 7.19 3.54
C VAL A 108 8.41 7.16 4.80
N ARG A 109 8.35 6.01 5.47
CA ARG A 109 7.52 5.78 6.66
C ARG A 109 8.23 6.30 7.90
N ASP A 110 7.49 7.03 8.74
CA ASP A 110 7.97 7.51 10.05
C ASP A 110 9.39 8.14 9.99
N GLY A 111 9.67 8.87 8.92
CA GLY A 111 11.04 9.21 8.56
C GLY A 111 11.62 10.41 9.31
N ASP A 112 12.94 10.38 9.45
CA ASP A 112 13.75 11.45 10.05
C ASP A 112 14.26 12.40 8.98
N GLN A 113 14.21 13.71 9.27
CA GLN A 113 14.77 14.74 8.40
C GLN A 113 16.28 14.84 8.62
N ILE A 114 17.05 14.54 7.57
CA ILE A 114 18.51 14.56 7.57
C ILE A 114 19.00 15.68 6.66
N PRO A 115 19.81 16.65 7.16
CA PRO A 115 20.45 17.65 6.34
C PRO A 115 21.41 17.01 5.34
N ILE A 116 21.44 17.54 4.12
CA ILE A 116 22.41 17.14 3.11
C ILE A 116 23.33 18.32 2.75
N SER A 117 24.52 18.01 2.26
CA SER A 117 25.54 19.02 1.94
C SER A 117 26.45 18.56 0.80
N GLY A 118 27.30 19.47 0.32
CA GLY A 118 28.20 19.23 -0.81
C GLY A 118 27.59 19.65 -2.15
N ASP A 119 28.25 19.28 -3.25
CA ASP A 119 27.87 19.67 -4.62
C ASP A 119 26.95 18.62 -5.26
N HIS A 120 25.81 18.35 -4.61
CA HIS A 120 24.78 17.42 -5.13
C HIS A 120 23.85 18.12 -6.15
N PRO A 121 23.18 17.38 -7.03
CA PRO A 121 22.17 17.96 -7.91
C PRO A 121 20.96 18.49 -7.11
N ASN A 122 20.31 19.53 -7.63
CA ASN A 122 19.09 20.09 -7.02
C ASN A 122 17.84 19.24 -7.30
N GLU A 123 17.93 18.33 -8.26
CA GLU A 123 16.83 17.49 -8.73
C GLU A 123 17.33 16.07 -9.00
N ALA A 124 16.56 15.08 -8.57
CA ALA A 124 16.80 13.67 -8.85
C ALA A 124 15.90 13.19 -9.99
N ASN A 125 16.46 12.32 -10.84
CA ASN A 125 15.81 11.85 -12.07
C ASN A 125 15.64 10.31 -12.13
N PRO A 126 15.06 9.64 -11.12
CA PRO A 126 14.85 8.19 -11.17
C PRO A 126 13.76 7.84 -12.20
N PRO A 127 13.83 6.68 -12.88
CA PRO A 127 12.82 6.26 -13.84
C PRO A 127 11.43 6.12 -13.19
N LEU A 128 10.37 6.40 -13.95
CA LEU A 128 8.99 6.13 -13.53
C LEU A 128 8.71 4.63 -13.43
N HIS A 129 9.33 3.82 -14.29
CA HIS A 129 9.24 2.37 -14.22
C HIS A 129 10.54 1.72 -14.70
N PRO A 130 11.09 0.71 -13.99
CA PRO A 130 12.40 0.12 -14.31
C PRO A 130 12.43 -0.59 -15.67
N ASN A 131 11.31 -1.17 -16.11
CA ASN A 131 11.23 -1.93 -17.36
C ASN A 131 10.56 -1.15 -18.51
N HIS A 132 10.15 0.10 -18.30
CA HIS A 132 9.41 0.92 -19.28
C HIS A 132 10.06 2.29 -19.43
N GLU A 133 11.21 2.35 -20.09
CA GLU A 133 11.97 3.59 -20.34
C GLU A 133 11.15 4.64 -21.09
N GLU A 134 10.20 4.21 -21.92
CA GLU A 134 9.30 5.08 -22.69
C GLU A 134 8.37 5.94 -21.82
N ARG A 135 8.18 5.56 -20.55
CA ARG A 135 7.41 6.36 -19.57
C ARG A 135 8.20 7.57 -19.07
N GLY A 136 9.53 7.55 -19.23
CA GLY A 136 10.41 8.63 -18.80
C GLY A 136 10.83 8.54 -17.33
N VAL A 137 11.22 9.68 -16.78
CA VAL A 137 11.78 9.83 -15.45
C VAL A 137 10.90 10.73 -14.59
N ARG A 138 11.01 10.57 -13.27
CA ARG A 138 10.46 11.49 -12.28
C ARG A 138 11.40 12.67 -12.11
N GLU A 139 10.86 13.86 -11.92
CA GLU A 139 11.62 15.06 -11.54
C GLU A 139 11.33 15.36 -10.06
N ILE A 140 12.25 14.98 -9.17
CA ILE A 140 12.07 15.10 -7.71
C ILE A 140 13.01 16.19 -7.18
N PRO A 141 12.50 17.31 -6.61
CA PRO A 141 13.36 18.30 -5.98
C PRO A 141 14.06 17.70 -4.76
N VAL A 142 15.34 17.99 -4.57
CA VAL A 142 16.13 17.45 -3.44
C VAL A 142 16.12 18.40 -2.23
N GLY A 143 16.33 19.69 -2.46
CA GLY A 143 16.46 20.69 -1.39
C GLY A 143 17.74 20.53 -0.56
N ASP A 144 17.72 21.08 0.67
CA ASP A 144 18.86 21.06 1.61
C ASP A 144 18.78 19.91 2.64
N SER A 145 17.72 19.10 2.59
CA SER A 145 17.49 17.99 3.51
C SER A 145 16.52 16.97 2.93
N VAL A 146 16.77 15.70 3.21
CA VAL A 146 15.92 14.58 2.81
C VAL A 146 15.29 13.92 4.03
N VAL A 147 14.24 13.15 3.80
CA VAL A 147 13.60 12.29 4.80
C VAL A 147 13.99 10.86 4.49
N LEU A 148 14.49 10.14 5.51
CA LEU A 148 14.87 8.72 5.43
C LEU A 148 14.14 7.93 6.51
N GLU A 149 13.90 6.64 6.28
CA GLU A 149 13.38 5.77 7.32
C GLU A 149 14.44 5.61 8.41
N PRO A 150 14.08 5.52 9.70
CA PRO A 150 15.06 5.44 10.78
C PRO A 150 16.05 4.27 10.63
N GLU A 151 15.62 3.16 10.01
CA GLU A 151 16.47 2.00 9.72
C GLU A 151 17.44 2.20 8.56
N ASP A 152 17.19 3.20 7.71
CA ASP A 152 18.02 3.54 6.54
C ASP A 152 18.99 4.71 6.83
N VAL A 153 18.95 5.29 8.04
CA VAL A 153 19.91 6.33 8.46
C VAL A 153 21.26 5.65 8.73
N PRO A 154 22.34 5.99 7.98
CA PRO A 154 23.63 5.34 8.14
C PRO A 154 24.33 5.73 9.45
N GLU A 155 25.27 4.91 9.91
CA GLU A 155 26.17 5.31 10.99
C GLU A 155 27.20 6.35 10.50
N GLU A 156 27.90 7.00 11.43
CA GLU A 156 28.96 7.96 11.11
C GLU A 156 30.04 7.33 10.20
N ASP A 157 30.52 8.08 9.20
CA ASP A 157 31.47 7.65 8.17
C ASP A 157 30.95 6.57 7.18
N GLU A 158 29.74 6.03 7.36
CA GLU A 158 29.15 5.09 6.40
C GLU A 158 28.64 5.79 5.15
N ARG A 159 28.58 5.04 4.05
CA ARG A 159 28.11 5.53 2.75
C ARG A 159 26.82 4.86 2.33
N ILE A 160 25.91 5.66 1.79
CA ILE A 160 24.67 5.19 1.16
C ILE A 160 24.51 5.83 -0.21
N TRP A 161 23.71 5.19 -1.06
CA TRP A 161 23.30 5.74 -2.34
C TRP A 161 21.85 6.23 -2.27
N LEU A 162 21.64 7.54 -2.33
CA LEU A 162 20.30 8.10 -2.46
C LEU A 162 19.84 7.98 -3.91
N LYS A 163 18.78 7.21 -4.13
CA LYS A 163 18.33 6.86 -5.48
C LYS A 163 17.98 8.10 -6.30
N GLY A 164 18.57 8.18 -7.48
CA GLY A 164 18.41 9.31 -8.41
C GLY A 164 19.29 10.53 -8.10
N ILE A 165 20.03 10.54 -6.98
CA ILE A 165 20.98 11.61 -6.63
C ILE A 165 22.42 11.13 -6.75
N GLY A 166 22.82 10.12 -5.97
CA GLY A 166 24.20 9.63 -5.90
C GLY A 166 24.62 9.19 -4.50
N CYS A 167 25.93 9.11 -4.27
CA CYS A 167 26.55 8.58 -3.06
C CYS A 167 26.79 9.67 -2.01
N PHE A 168 26.39 9.40 -0.78
CA PHE A 168 26.55 10.28 0.37
C PHE A 168 27.30 9.55 1.49
N ARG A 169 28.03 10.31 2.31
CA ARG A 169 28.65 9.83 3.55
C ARG A 169 28.12 10.62 4.73
N VAL A 170 27.89 9.97 5.86
CA VAL A 170 27.55 10.69 7.10
C VAL A 170 28.80 11.40 7.62
N THR A 171 28.69 12.69 7.92
CA THR A 171 29.75 13.50 8.54
C THR A 171 29.11 14.56 9.42
N ASP A 172 29.45 14.56 10.71
CA ASP A 172 28.94 15.50 11.71
C ASP A 172 27.39 15.55 11.77
N GLY A 173 26.72 14.40 11.55
CA GLY A 173 25.26 14.30 11.56
C GLY A 173 24.55 14.86 10.32
N ALA A 174 25.27 15.11 9.23
CA ALA A 174 24.72 15.45 7.91
C ALA A 174 25.20 14.45 6.85
N LEU A 175 24.47 14.34 5.74
CA LEU A 175 24.89 13.58 4.58
C LEU A 175 25.71 14.47 3.64
N GLU A 176 27.01 14.25 3.56
CA GLU A 176 27.91 14.92 2.62
C GLU A 176 27.94 14.16 1.29
N TYR A 177 27.67 14.86 0.18
CA TYR A 177 27.72 14.28 -1.15
C TYR A 177 29.16 13.93 -1.57
N THR A 178 29.34 12.72 -2.10
CA THR A 178 30.66 12.18 -2.47
C THR A 178 30.82 11.85 -3.95
N GLY A 179 29.74 11.92 -4.74
CA GLY A 179 29.75 11.69 -6.19
C GLY A 179 28.63 10.75 -6.67
N ASP A 180 28.56 10.53 -7.97
CA ASP A 180 27.53 9.76 -8.69
C ASP A 180 28.09 8.55 -9.45
N ASP A 181 29.26 8.05 -9.04
CA ASP A 181 29.86 6.87 -9.68
C ASP A 181 29.08 5.60 -9.33
N LEU A 182 28.25 5.14 -10.26
CA LEU A 182 27.46 3.91 -10.16
C LEU A 182 28.29 2.64 -9.90
N ALA A 183 29.62 2.68 -10.05
CA ALA A 183 30.49 1.55 -9.70
C ALA A 183 30.28 1.09 -8.25
N VAL A 184 30.15 2.03 -7.30
CA VAL A 184 29.98 1.69 -5.87
C VAL A 184 28.71 0.89 -5.60
N VAL A 185 27.64 1.14 -6.35
CA VAL A 185 26.38 0.39 -6.27
C VAL A 185 26.53 -0.98 -6.93
N ARG A 186 27.15 -1.03 -8.12
CA ARG A 186 27.33 -2.29 -8.88
C ARG A 186 28.25 -3.28 -8.17
N GLU A 187 29.21 -2.76 -7.41
CA GLU A 187 30.15 -3.53 -6.61
C GLU A 187 29.58 -3.89 -5.22
N GLY A 188 28.39 -3.38 -4.88
CA GLY A 188 27.72 -3.65 -3.61
C GLY A 188 28.42 -3.00 -2.42
N GLU A 189 29.12 -1.88 -2.63
CA GLU A 189 29.81 -1.15 -1.55
C GLU A 189 28.86 -0.28 -0.72
N VAL A 190 27.68 0.02 -1.25
CA VAL A 190 26.67 0.89 -0.62
C VAL A 190 25.27 0.38 -0.90
N ASP A 191 24.36 0.59 0.05
CA ASP A 191 22.94 0.31 -0.10
C ASP A 191 22.23 1.43 -0.87
N VAL A 192 21.26 1.05 -1.70
CA VAL A 192 20.43 1.99 -2.47
C VAL A 192 19.16 2.31 -1.69
N ILE A 193 19.03 3.57 -1.30
CA ILE A 193 18.00 4.04 -0.39
C ILE A 193 17.03 4.98 -1.12
N HIS A 194 15.74 4.76 -0.92
CA HIS A 194 14.69 5.66 -1.34
C HIS A 194 14.52 6.78 -0.30
N TRP A 195 14.08 7.95 -0.73
CA TRP A 195 14.02 9.14 0.12
C TRP A 195 12.89 10.05 -0.33
N ALA A 196 12.48 10.99 0.51
CA ALA A 196 11.55 12.05 0.14
C ALA A 196 12.12 13.44 0.46
N PRO A 197 11.83 14.50 -0.31
CA PRO A 197 12.26 15.85 0.04
C PRO A 197 11.56 16.31 1.32
N ALA A 198 12.32 16.82 2.28
CA ALA A 198 11.74 17.21 3.57
C ALA A 198 10.86 18.45 3.50
N LYS A 199 11.10 19.33 2.52
CA LYS A 199 10.38 20.60 2.39
C LYS A 199 9.30 20.56 1.32
N GLU A 200 9.60 20.00 0.16
CA GLU A 200 8.67 19.90 -0.97
C GLU A 200 7.81 18.63 -0.93
N GLY A 201 8.15 17.65 -0.07
CA GLY A 201 7.41 16.41 0.07
C GLY A 201 5.99 16.61 0.58
N VAL A 202 5.14 15.61 0.35
CA VAL A 202 3.74 15.60 0.80
C VAL A 202 3.55 14.61 1.93
N ALA A 203 2.75 14.99 2.92
CA ALA A 203 2.34 14.10 3.99
C ALA A 203 1.37 13.05 3.45
N VAL A 204 1.65 11.78 3.74
CA VAL A 204 0.83 10.65 3.31
C VAL A 204 0.39 9.83 4.51
N ARG A 205 -0.90 9.51 4.56
CA ARG A 205 -1.47 8.49 5.45
C ARG A 205 -1.81 7.24 4.65
N MET A 206 -1.05 6.19 4.87
CA MET A 206 -1.25 4.88 4.26
C MET A 206 -2.08 3.97 5.18
N ARG A 207 -3.27 3.61 4.70
CA ARG A 207 -4.23 2.72 5.34
C ARG A 207 -3.82 1.27 5.05
N THR A 208 -3.50 0.45 6.07
CA THR A 208 -3.06 -0.95 5.89
C THR A 208 -3.89 -1.94 6.71
N PRO A 209 -3.85 -3.25 6.41
CA PRO A 209 -4.47 -4.28 7.25
C PRO A 209 -3.91 -4.36 8.68
N ASP A 210 -2.68 -3.88 8.91
CA ASP A 210 -2.00 -3.91 10.21
C ASP A 210 -2.12 -2.58 10.98
N GLY A 211 -2.76 -1.57 10.37
CA GLY A 211 -2.92 -0.22 10.92
C GLY A 211 -2.42 0.89 10.01
N ASP A 212 -2.74 2.12 10.37
CA ASP A 212 -2.36 3.29 9.57
C ASP A 212 -0.88 3.64 9.78
N VAL A 213 -0.16 3.85 8.67
CA VAL A 213 1.23 4.29 8.64
C VAL A 213 1.29 5.70 8.07
N ARG A 214 2.04 6.60 8.71
CA ARG A 214 2.25 7.97 8.23
C ARG A 214 3.66 8.14 7.70
N GLY A 215 3.83 9.09 6.80
CA GLY A 215 5.15 9.37 6.22
C GLY A 215 5.14 10.50 5.22
N HIS A 216 6.26 10.64 4.52
CA HIS A 216 6.47 11.67 3.50
C HIS A 216 6.72 11.03 2.15
N ALA A 217 6.05 11.53 1.11
CA ALA A 217 6.25 11.08 -0.26
C ALA A 217 6.79 12.19 -1.16
N GLU A 218 7.27 11.81 -2.33
CA GLU A 218 7.65 12.77 -3.37
C GLU A 218 6.46 13.68 -3.76
N PRO A 219 6.71 14.94 -4.17
CA PRO A 219 5.64 15.95 -4.32
C PRO A 219 4.53 15.54 -5.31
N ALA A 220 4.92 14.80 -6.35
CA ALA A 220 4.00 14.34 -7.39
C ALA A 220 2.89 13.43 -6.86
N VAL A 221 3.07 12.76 -5.72
CA VAL A 221 2.05 11.90 -5.11
C VAL A 221 0.81 12.70 -4.70
N GLY A 222 0.97 13.95 -4.27
CA GLY A 222 -0.16 14.82 -3.91
C GLY A 222 -1.01 15.27 -5.10
N GLY A 223 -0.52 15.08 -6.33
CA GLY A 223 -1.22 15.40 -7.57
C GLY A 223 -1.91 14.22 -8.24
N LEU A 224 -1.80 13.00 -7.70
CA LEU A 224 -2.40 11.81 -8.30
C LEU A 224 -3.92 11.79 -8.10
N GLU A 225 -4.62 11.30 -9.12
CA GLU A 225 -6.07 11.13 -9.11
C GLU A 225 -6.51 9.94 -8.24
N ALA A 226 -7.77 9.96 -7.81
CA ALA A 226 -8.34 8.83 -7.07
C ALA A 226 -8.34 7.57 -7.94
N ASP A 227 -8.16 6.41 -7.28
CA ASP A 227 -8.04 5.09 -7.91
C ASP A 227 -6.77 4.87 -8.74
N GLU A 228 -5.87 5.84 -8.86
CA GLU A 228 -4.54 5.59 -9.43
C GLU A 228 -3.75 4.61 -8.55
N MET A 229 -3.04 3.68 -9.21
CA MET A 229 -2.13 2.75 -8.56
C MET A 229 -0.71 3.33 -8.55
N VAL A 230 -0.03 3.12 -7.44
CA VAL A 230 1.38 3.48 -7.26
C VAL A 230 2.13 2.31 -6.64
N GLN A 231 3.38 2.10 -7.04
CA GLN A 231 4.29 1.26 -6.26
C GLN A 231 5.27 2.16 -5.53
N PHE A 232 5.15 2.21 -4.21
CA PHE A 232 6.15 2.81 -3.36
C PHE A 232 7.35 1.88 -3.28
N GLU A 233 8.48 2.34 -3.79
CA GLU A 233 9.69 1.53 -3.83
C GLU A 233 10.08 1.04 -2.43
N ARG A 234 10.43 -0.24 -2.31
CA ARG A 234 10.75 -0.93 -1.04
C ARG A 234 9.60 -1.02 -0.02
N VAL A 235 8.40 -0.51 -0.34
CA VAL A 235 7.21 -0.59 0.53
C VAL A 235 6.15 -1.51 -0.07
N GLY A 236 5.79 -1.30 -1.34
CA GLY A 236 4.78 -2.09 -2.05
C GLY A 236 3.79 -1.24 -2.85
N PHE A 237 2.74 -1.89 -3.33
CA PHE A 237 1.67 -1.27 -4.10
C PHE A 237 0.64 -0.61 -3.18
N ALA A 238 0.16 0.55 -3.60
CA ALA A 238 -0.93 1.27 -2.95
C ALA A 238 -1.84 1.93 -3.99
N ARG A 239 -3.08 2.17 -3.59
CA ARG A 239 -4.06 2.91 -4.37
C ARG A 239 -4.30 4.28 -3.76
N ILE A 240 -4.31 5.32 -4.58
CA ILE A 240 -4.64 6.69 -4.14
C ILE A 240 -6.13 6.78 -3.81
N ASP A 241 -6.44 7.34 -2.63
CA ASP A 241 -7.80 7.53 -2.13
C ASP A 241 -7.99 9.00 -1.76
N ASN A 242 -8.42 9.82 -2.72
CA ASN A 242 -8.70 11.22 -2.41
C ASN A 242 -10.01 11.30 -1.60
N ALA A 243 -9.88 11.74 -0.34
CA ALA A 243 -10.92 11.71 0.70
C ALA A 243 -12.22 12.50 0.39
N ALA A 244 -12.34 13.14 -0.77
CA ALA A 244 -13.49 13.95 -1.14
C ALA A 244 -14.71 13.15 -1.67
N GLN A 245 -14.60 11.85 -1.98
CA GLN A 245 -15.68 11.11 -2.67
C GLN A 245 -16.34 9.98 -1.88
N SER A 246 -15.79 9.56 -0.74
CA SER A 246 -16.26 8.37 -0.01
C SER A 246 -17.46 8.61 0.93
N ALA A 247 -17.91 9.85 1.14
CA ALA A 247 -19.02 10.16 2.05
C ALA A 247 -20.43 9.99 1.45
N THR A 248 -20.57 9.68 0.16
CA THR A 248 -21.87 9.83 -0.54
C THR A 248 -22.64 8.54 -0.84
N ASP A 249 -22.07 7.34 -0.63
CA ASP A 249 -22.72 6.10 -1.09
C ASP A 249 -23.35 5.21 0.00
N ASP A 250 -23.29 5.60 1.27
CA ASP A 250 -23.98 4.88 2.36
C ASP A 250 -25.00 5.79 3.08
N SER A 251 -26.04 6.23 2.34
CA SER A 251 -27.26 6.77 2.93
C SER A 251 -28.37 5.73 2.98
N SER A 252 -28.19 4.71 3.83
CA SER A 252 -29.33 3.96 4.38
C SER A 252 -29.16 3.66 5.88
N GLY A 253 -29.38 4.70 6.68
CA GLY A 253 -30.00 4.58 8.00
C GLY A 253 -29.10 4.26 9.20
N GLY A 254 -28.55 5.30 9.83
CA GLY A 254 -27.96 5.21 11.17
C GLY A 254 -27.54 6.59 11.66
N ARG A 255 -27.76 6.91 12.94
CA ARG A 255 -27.69 8.29 13.45
C ARG A 255 -26.25 8.82 13.51
N SER A 256 -26.03 9.95 12.86
CA SER A 256 -24.85 10.80 12.99
C SER A 256 -24.60 11.20 14.45
N ARG A 257 -23.39 10.91 14.94
CA ARG A 257 -22.78 11.61 16.06
C ARG A 257 -21.47 12.19 15.55
N ASP A 258 -21.45 13.52 15.48
CA ASP A 258 -20.25 14.34 15.32
C ASP A 258 -19.13 13.83 16.25
N ARG A 259 -18.01 13.44 15.66
CA ARG A 259 -16.70 13.56 16.31
C ARG A 259 -15.84 14.47 15.44
N HIS A 260 -15.71 15.70 15.92
CA HIS A 260 -14.52 16.49 15.71
C HIS A 260 -13.33 15.73 16.31
N GLU A 261 -12.54 15.05 15.48
CA GLU A 261 -11.11 15.03 15.73
C GLU A 261 -10.52 16.29 15.13
N ALA A 262 -9.68 16.96 15.91
CA ALA A 262 -9.00 18.17 15.51
C ALA A 262 -8.02 17.81 14.38
N ASP A 263 -8.49 18.03 13.15
CA ASP A 263 -7.70 17.98 11.94
C ASP A 263 -6.70 19.14 11.97
N ASP A 264 -5.43 18.81 12.24
CA ASP A 264 -4.32 19.76 12.23
C ASP A 264 -3.97 20.12 10.78
N GLY A 265 -4.90 20.80 10.10
CA GLY A 265 -4.72 21.75 9.00
C GLY A 265 -3.79 21.41 7.81
N THR A 266 -3.28 20.20 7.72
CA THR A 266 -2.34 19.76 6.70
C THR A 266 -3.07 18.75 5.84
N GLU A 267 -3.36 19.12 4.59
CA GLU A 267 -4.02 18.23 3.63
C GLU A 267 -3.14 16.98 3.42
N GLU A 268 -3.39 15.91 4.17
CA GLU A 268 -2.70 14.63 4.01
C GLU A 268 -3.28 13.87 2.81
N THR A 269 -2.43 13.36 1.92
CA THR A 269 -2.83 12.42 0.88
C THR A 269 -3.11 11.06 1.51
N VAL A 270 -4.30 10.51 1.28
CA VAL A 270 -4.67 9.18 1.80
C VAL A 270 -4.46 8.13 0.72
N VAL A 271 -3.82 7.03 1.08
CA VAL A 271 -3.56 5.89 0.18
C VAL A 271 -3.92 4.58 0.89
N TYR A 272 -4.31 3.56 0.14
CA TYR A 272 -4.64 2.25 0.67
C TYR A 272 -3.62 1.23 0.20
N TYR A 273 -2.97 0.56 1.15
CA TYR A 273 -1.95 -0.44 0.87
C TYR A 273 -2.57 -1.71 0.28
N ALA A 274 -2.08 -2.11 -0.90
CA ALA A 274 -2.51 -3.32 -1.57
C ALA A 274 -1.73 -4.52 -1.03
N HIS A 275 -0.43 -4.57 -1.31
CA HIS A 275 0.46 -5.69 -1.01
C HIS A 275 1.91 -5.27 -1.30
N PRO A 276 2.92 -6.03 -0.82
CA PRO A 276 4.32 -5.76 -1.14
C PRO A 276 4.63 -5.87 -2.63
#